data_AF-A0A7H4PE09-F1
#
_entry.id   AF-A0A7H4PE09-F1
#
_cell.length_a   1.000
_cell.length_b   1.000
_cell.length_c   1.000
_cell.angle_alpha   90.00
_cell.angle_beta   90.00
_cell.angle_gamma   90.00
#
_symmetry.space_group_name_H-M   'P 1'
#
loop_
_entity.id
_entity.type
_entity.pdbx_description
1 polymer ?
#
loop_
_entity_poly.entity_id
_entity_poly.type
_entity_poly.pdbx_seq_one_letter_code
_entity_poly.pdbx_strand_id
1 'polypeptide(L)'
;MVTVFVEILKLSVLLYVGFLNIRRYVLYLYIETLKQRLDAINQLRVDRALAAMGPAFQQVYSLLPTLLHYHHPLMPGYLDGNVPRGICLYTPDETQRHYLDELELNRGMLAKEPPKGELPITGLYSMGSTSSVGQSCSSDLDIWVCHQSWLDSEERQLLQRKCSLLESWAASLGVEVSFFLIDENRFPP
;
A
#
# COMPACT_ATOMS: atom_id res chain seq x y z
N MET A 1 -18.58 -38.12 -46.86
CA MET A 1 -17.86 -36.83 -47.06
C MET A 1 -18.19 -35.79 -45.99
N VAL A 2 -19.46 -35.60 -45.61
CA VAL A 2 -19.88 -34.60 -44.60
C VAL A 2 -19.30 -34.87 -43.19
N THR A 3 -19.25 -36.11 -42.72
CA THR A 3 -18.75 -36.46 -41.38
C THR A 3 -17.26 -36.17 -41.19
N VAL A 4 -16.43 -36.47 -42.20
CA VAL A 4 -14.98 -36.21 -42.20
C VAL A 4 -14.70 -34.71 -42.15
N PHE A 5 -15.50 -33.90 -42.84
CA PHE A 5 -15.37 -32.43 -42.83
C PHE A 5 -15.69 -31.84 -41.45
N VAL A 6 -16.72 -32.36 -40.76
CA VAL A 6 -17.09 -31.93 -39.40
C VAL A 6 -16.02 -32.28 -38.38
N GLU A 7 -15.36 -33.43 -38.49
CA GLU A 7 -14.25 -33.81 -37.59
C GLU A 7 -13.00 -32.94 -37.79
N ILE A 8 -12.64 -32.64 -39.04
CA ILE A 8 -11.51 -31.74 -39.35
C ILE A 8 -11.76 -30.33 -38.81
N LEU A 9 -13.00 -29.83 -38.94
CA LEU A 9 -13.38 -28.52 -38.39
C LEU A 9 -13.32 -28.51 -36.86
N LYS A 10 -13.77 -29.58 -36.19
CA LYS A 10 -13.66 -29.73 -34.72
C LYS A 10 -12.21 -29.77 -34.26
N LEU A 11 -11.33 -30.52 -34.92
CA LEU A 11 -9.91 -30.57 -34.59
C LEU A 11 -9.24 -29.19 -34.76
N SER A 12 -9.58 -28.47 -35.82
CA SER A 12 -9.02 -27.14 -36.12
C SER A 12 -9.44 -26.10 -35.08
N VAL A 13 -10.70 -26.13 -34.64
CA VAL A 13 -11.19 -25.26 -33.56
C VAL A 13 -10.52 -25.60 -32.22
N LEU A 14 -10.34 -26.88 -31.91
CA LEU A 14 -9.70 -27.32 -30.67
C LEU A 14 -8.22 -26.90 -30.62
N LEU A 15 -7.50 -27.04 -31.73
CA LEU A 15 -6.12 -26.56 -31.89
C LEU A 15 -6.02 -25.03 -31.76
N TYR A 16 -6.95 -24.30 -32.36
CA TYR A 16 -7.00 -22.84 -32.25
C TYR A 16 -7.28 -22.38 -30.81
N VAL A 17 -8.23 -22.99 -30.12
CA VAL A 17 -8.53 -22.69 -28.70
C VAL A 17 -7.36 -23.07 -27.79
N GLY A 18 -6.68 -24.20 -28.05
CA GLY A 18 -5.46 -24.58 -27.35
C GLY A 18 -4.33 -23.57 -27.54
N PHE A 19 -4.11 -23.12 -28.77
CA PHE A 19 -3.10 -22.09 -29.09
C PHE A 19 -3.43 -20.73 -28.47
N LEU A 20 -4.71 -20.34 -28.44
CA LEU A 20 -5.18 -19.13 -27.76
C LEU A 20 -4.93 -19.19 -26.25
N ASN A 21 -5.19 -20.33 -25.61
CA ASN A 21 -4.92 -20.55 -24.19
C ASN A 21 -3.43 -20.52 -23.88
N ILE A 22 -2.58 -21.13 -24.72
CA ILE A 22 -1.12 -21.08 -24.57
C ILE A 22 -0.63 -19.63 -24.69
N ARG A 23 -1.09 -18.87 -25.70
CA ARG A 23 -0.74 -17.44 -25.82
C ARG A 23 -1.17 -16.63 -24.60
N ARG A 24 -2.36 -16.91 -24.05
CA ARG A 24 -2.85 -16.25 -22.83
C ARG A 24 -2.01 -16.59 -21.61
N TYR A 25 -1.58 -17.85 -21.48
CA TYR A 25 -0.71 -18.31 -20.40
C TYR A 25 0.70 -17.72 -20.50
N VAL A 26 1.28 -17.67 -21.70
CA VAL A 26 2.60 -17.06 -21.94
C VAL A 26 2.55 -15.56 -21.66
N LEU A 27 1.48 -14.87 -22.08
CA LEU A 27 1.28 -13.46 -21.77
C LEU A 27 1.11 -13.22 -20.26
N TYR A 28 0.36 -14.08 -19.58
CA TYR A 28 0.20 -14.03 -18.12
C TYR A 28 1.55 -14.19 -17.39
N LEU A 29 2.33 -15.23 -17.73
CA LEU A 29 3.66 -15.44 -17.17
C LEU A 29 4.61 -14.26 -17.44
N TYR A 30 4.51 -13.67 -18.63
CA TYR A 30 5.28 -12.48 -18.99
C TYR A 30 4.91 -11.27 -18.12
N ILE A 31 3.60 -11.00 -17.93
CA ILE A 31 3.11 -9.93 -17.05
C ILE A 31 3.58 -10.15 -15.61
N GLU A 32 3.47 -11.37 -15.09
CA GLU A 32 3.94 -11.70 -13.73
C GLU A 32 5.45 -11.52 -13.59
N THR A 33 6.23 -11.92 -14.59
CA THR A 33 7.69 -11.69 -14.60
C THR A 33 8.02 -10.19 -14.61
N LEU A 34 7.27 -9.38 -15.38
CA LEU A 34 7.45 -7.94 -15.40
C LEU A 34 7.11 -7.29 -14.05
N LYS A 35 6.00 -7.71 -13.42
CA LYS A 35 5.63 -7.26 -12.07
C LYS A 35 6.74 -7.57 -11.06
N GLN A 36 7.20 -8.82 -11.01
CA GLN A 36 8.28 -9.23 -10.11
C GLN A 36 9.57 -8.41 -10.30
N ARG A 37 9.94 -8.10 -11.54
CA ARG A 37 11.11 -7.27 -11.82
C ARG A 37 10.91 -5.83 -11.38
N LEU A 38 9.72 -5.27 -11.62
CA LEU A 38 9.37 -3.94 -11.16
C LEU A 38 9.40 -3.85 -9.64
N ASP A 39 8.84 -4.85 -8.95
CA ASP A 39 8.84 -4.97 -7.50
C ASP A 39 10.27 -5.07 -6.95
N ALA A 40 11.12 -5.89 -7.58
CA ALA A 40 12.54 -6.02 -7.18
C ALA A 40 13.31 -4.70 -7.36
N ILE A 41 13.07 -3.96 -8.44
CA ILE A 41 13.66 -2.64 -8.65
C ILE A 41 13.15 -1.65 -7.61
N ASN A 42 11.86 -1.70 -7.29
CA ASN A 42 11.25 -0.81 -6.30
C ASN A 42 11.80 -1.09 -4.89
N GLN A 43 11.89 -2.37 -4.51
CA GLN A 43 12.50 -2.77 -3.24
C GLN A 43 13.94 -2.31 -3.13
N LEU A 44 14.74 -2.51 -4.18
CA LEU A 44 16.13 -2.07 -4.18
C LEU A 44 16.27 -0.54 -4.12
N ARG A 45 15.28 0.23 -4.60
CA ARG A 45 15.23 1.69 -4.41
C ARG A 45 14.91 2.04 -2.95
N VAL A 46 13.93 1.36 -2.35
CA VAL A 46 13.57 1.53 -0.94
C VAL A 46 14.76 1.18 -0.04
N ASP A 47 15.39 0.03 -0.23
CA ASP A 47 16.57 -0.40 0.54
C ASP A 47 17.71 0.60 0.48
N ARG A 48 17.98 1.15 -0.70
CA ARG A 48 19.03 2.16 -0.89
C ARG A 48 18.68 3.49 -0.23
N ALA A 49 17.42 3.91 -0.32
CA ALA A 49 16.95 5.12 0.37
C ALA A 49 17.05 4.94 1.88
N LEU A 50 16.56 3.81 2.42
CA LEU A 50 16.63 3.49 3.84
C LEU A 50 18.08 3.41 4.33
N ALA A 51 18.99 2.76 3.60
CA ALA A 51 20.40 2.65 3.97
C ALA A 51 21.12 4.01 4.04
N ALA A 52 20.65 5.01 3.30
CA ALA A 52 21.19 6.37 3.34
C ALA A 52 20.60 7.23 4.47
N MET A 53 19.57 6.74 5.16
CA MET A 53 18.79 7.49 6.16
C MET A 53 19.05 6.99 7.58
N GLY A 54 18.83 7.87 8.56
CA GLY A 54 19.00 7.53 9.98
C GLY A 54 17.95 6.52 10.49
N PRO A 55 18.22 5.83 11.61
CA PRO A 55 17.33 4.80 12.15
C PRO A 55 15.93 5.33 12.51
N ALA A 56 15.83 6.59 12.94
CA ALA A 56 14.54 7.24 13.21
C ALA A 56 13.67 7.37 11.94
N PHE A 57 14.27 7.72 10.80
CA PHE A 57 13.56 7.79 9.53
C PHE A 57 13.07 6.42 9.08
N GLN A 58 13.93 5.41 9.15
CA GLN A 58 13.57 4.03 8.79
C GLN A 58 12.38 3.54 9.62
N GLN A 59 12.40 3.80 10.93
CA GLN A 59 11.30 3.45 11.83
C GLN A 59 10.01 4.18 11.45
N VAL A 60 10.06 5.50 11.22
CA VAL A 60 8.88 6.28 10.81
C VAL A 60 8.32 5.74 9.50
N TYR A 61 9.14 5.65 8.46
CA TYR A 61 8.73 5.19 7.12
C TYR A 61 8.11 3.79 7.17
N SER A 62 8.72 2.87 7.91
CA SER A 62 8.22 1.49 8.04
C SER A 62 6.91 1.40 8.81
N LEU A 63 6.67 2.24 9.82
CA LEU A 63 5.49 2.16 10.67
C LEU A 63 4.29 2.95 10.13
N LEU A 64 4.49 3.97 9.31
CA LEU A 64 3.40 4.81 8.78
C LEU A 64 2.23 4.00 8.16
N PRO A 65 2.47 3.00 7.29
CA PRO A 65 1.40 2.16 6.76
C PRO A 65 0.63 1.43 7.86
N THR A 66 1.33 0.88 8.86
CA THR A 66 0.72 0.18 10.00
C THR A 66 -0.16 1.13 10.82
N LEU A 67 0.33 2.35 11.07
CA LEU A 67 -0.37 3.37 11.85
C LEU A 67 -1.62 3.90 11.14
N LEU A 68 -1.62 3.93 9.80
CA LEU A 68 -2.81 4.28 9.00
C LEU A 68 -3.78 3.10 8.87
N HIS A 69 -3.28 1.87 8.83
CA HIS A 69 -4.09 0.66 8.73
C HIS A 69 -4.84 0.32 10.03
N TYR A 70 -4.14 0.36 11.16
CA TYR A 70 -4.69 0.05 12.47
C TYR A 70 -5.12 1.32 13.22
N HIS A 71 -5.90 1.12 14.28
CA HIS A 71 -6.32 2.19 15.16
C HIS A 71 -6.37 1.68 16.58
N HIS A 72 -5.40 2.11 17.38
CA HIS A 72 -5.23 1.67 18.75
C HIS A 72 -4.81 2.84 19.64
N PRO A 73 -5.32 2.96 20.89
CA PRO A 73 -5.04 4.11 21.76
C PRO A 73 -3.58 4.35 22.14
N LEU A 74 -2.73 3.33 22.02
CA LEU A 74 -1.29 3.45 22.25
C LEU A 74 -0.52 3.82 20.97
N MET A 75 -1.18 3.83 19.81
CA MET A 75 -0.54 4.24 18.56
C MET A 75 -0.52 5.78 18.45
N PRO A 76 0.56 6.36 17.92
CA PRO A 76 0.56 7.76 17.51
C PRO A 76 -0.52 7.99 16.44
N GLY A 77 -1.12 9.17 16.45
CA GLY A 77 -2.24 9.48 15.56
C GLY A 77 -3.59 8.92 15.99
N TYR A 78 -3.69 8.32 17.18
CA TYR A 78 -4.99 7.94 17.73
C TYR A 78 -5.86 9.17 18.01
N LEU A 79 -7.14 9.07 17.66
CA LEU A 79 -8.19 10.04 17.94
C LEU A 79 -9.38 9.25 18.46
N ASP A 80 -10.07 9.77 19.46
CA ASP A 80 -11.31 9.17 19.92
C ASP A 80 -12.41 9.30 18.85
N GLY A 81 -13.16 8.21 18.65
CA GLY A 81 -14.24 8.14 17.68
C GLY A 81 -14.03 7.06 16.63
N ASN A 82 -14.81 7.13 15.54
CA ASN A 82 -14.70 6.20 14.43
C ASN A 82 -13.88 6.81 13.29
N VAL A 83 -12.56 6.80 13.44
CA VAL A 83 -11.65 7.31 12.39
C VAL A 83 -11.55 6.28 11.26
N PRO A 84 -11.63 6.72 9.98
CA PRO A 84 -11.35 5.87 8.84
C PRO A 84 -9.97 5.21 8.96
N ARG A 85 -9.92 3.89 8.82
CA ARG A 85 -8.71 3.08 8.94
C ARG A 85 -8.76 1.88 8.02
N GLY A 86 -7.59 1.39 7.66
CA GLY A 86 -7.44 0.24 6.78
C GLY A 86 -7.03 0.66 5.38
N ILE A 87 -6.02 -0.02 4.88
CA ILE A 87 -5.41 0.17 3.56
C ILE A 87 -5.69 -1.10 2.74
N CYS A 88 -6.20 -0.93 1.52
CA CYS A 88 -6.42 -2.03 0.58
C CYS A 88 -5.14 -2.85 0.37
N LEU A 89 -5.26 -4.19 0.47
CA LEU A 89 -4.18 -5.15 0.22
C LEU A 89 -2.94 -5.00 1.13
N TYR A 90 -3.05 -4.27 2.23
CA TYR A 90 -1.96 -4.16 3.19
C TYR A 90 -1.71 -5.48 3.90
N THR A 91 -0.44 -5.88 3.95
CA THR A 91 0.03 -7.04 4.73
C THR A 91 1.21 -6.60 5.58
N PRO A 92 1.15 -6.75 6.92
CA PRO A 92 2.24 -6.33 7.76
C PRO A 92 3.44 -7.27 7.60
N ASP A 93 4.64 -6.71 7.63
CA ASP A 93 5.90 -7.45 7.71
C ASP A 93 6.17 -7.97 9.13
N GLU A 94 7.27 -8.70 9.32
CA GLU A 94 7.63 -9.30 10.61
C GLU A 94 7.88 -8.25 11.72
N THR A 95 8.51 -7.12 11.37
CA THR A 95 8.80 -6.04 12.33
C THR A 95 7.52 -5.31 12.76
N GLN A 96 6.62 -5.08 11.80
CA GLN A 96 5.32 -4.46 12.04
C GLN A 96 4.41 -5.39 12.86
N ARG A 97 4.47 -6.71 12.64
CA ARG A 97 3.76 -7.70 13.48
C ARG A 97 4.26 -7.69 14.91
N HIS A 98 5.58 -7.69 15.12
CA HIS A 98 6.15 -7.61 16.46
C HIS A 98 5.70 -6.33 17.19
N TYR A 99 5.68 -5.19 16.49
CA TYR A 99 5.16 -3.95 17.05
C TYR A 99 3.68 -4.06 17.44
N LEU A 100 2.85 -4.71 16.62
CA LEU A 100 1.44 -4.95 16.95
C LEU A 100 1.30 -5.85 18.19
N ASP A 101 2.04 -6.96 18.24
CA ASP A 101 2.02 -7.90 19.37
C ASP A 101 2.41 -7.19 20.68
N GLU A 102 3.45 -6.33 20.67
CA GLU A 102 3.83 -5.55 21.84
C GLU A 102 2.71 -4.61 22.32
N LEU A 103 1.95 -4.01 21.41
CA LEU A 103 0.81 -3.16 21.77
C LEU A 103 -0.32 -3.97 22.40
N GLU A 104 -0.55 -5.19 21.92
CA GLU A 104 -1.54 -6.12 22.48
C GLU A 104 -1.15 -6.57 23.89
N LEU A 105 0.12 -6.93 24.11
CA LEU A 105 0.63 -7.29 25.44
C LEU A 105 0.50 -6.14 26.45
N ASN A 106 0.77 -4.91 26.03
CA ASN A 106 0.76 -3.75 26.93
C ASN A 106 -0.64 -3.31 27.37
N ARG A 107 -1.70 -3.58 26.59
CA ARG A 107 -3.07 -3.13 26.90
C ARG A 107 -4.09 -4.25 27.05
N GLY A 108 -3.73 -5.49 26.72
CA GLY A 108 -4.64 -6.64 26.71
C GLY A 108 -5.79 -6.50 25.70
N MET A 109 -5.68 -5.60 24.73
CA MET A 109 -6.67 -5.37 23.69
C MET A 109 -6.04 -5.58 22.32
N LEU A 110 -6.66 -6.42 21.51
CA LEU A 110 -6.25 -6.64 20.12
C LEU A 110 -6.33 -5.33 19.34
N ALA A 111 -5.35 -5.07 18.48
CA ALA A 111 -5.46 -3.98 17.53
C ALA A 111 -6.70 -4.25 16.66
N LYS A 112 -7.70 -3.36 16.70
CA LYS A 112 -8.95 -3.58 15.96
C LYS A 112 -8.64 -3.68 14.48
N GLU A 113 -8.79 -4.89 13.94
CA GLU A 113 -8.72 -5.11 12.50
C GLU A 113 -9.66 -4.12 11.79
N PRO A 114 -9.26 -3.64 10.60
CA PRO A 114 -10.14 -2.78 9.84
C PRO A 114 -11.42 -3.54 9.48
N PRO A 115 -12.53 -2.82 9.24
CA PRO A 115 -13.82 -3.43 8.91
C PRO A 115 -13.70 -4.36 7.69
N LYS A 116 -14.40 -5.50 7.74
CA LYS A 116 -14.48 -6.44 6.60
C LYS A 116 -15.31 -5.78 5.49
N GLY A 117 -14.66 -5.41 4.38
CA GLY A 117 -15.31 -4.75 3.24
C GLY A 117 -14.30 -3.92 2.44
N GLU A 118 -14.82 -2.97 1.65
CA GLU A 118 -13.98 -1.95 1.02
C GLU A 118 -13.33 -1.07 2.09
N LEU A 119 -12.00 -0.98 2.03
CA LEU A 119 -11.23 -0.20 2.98
C LEU A 119 -11.17 1.27 2.53
N PRO A 120 -11.20 2.23 3.47
CA PRO A 120 -11.29 3.65 3.16
C PRO A 120 -10.04 4.20 2.47
N ILE A 121 -8.88 3.59 2.67
CA ILE A 121 -7.62 3.98 2.03
C ILE A 121 -7.32 3.00 0.89
N THR A 122 -7.31 3.49 -0.34
CA THR A 122 -7.04 2.70 -1.55
C THR A 122 -5.55 2.42 -1.74
N GLY A 123 -4.69 3.34 -1.28
CA GLY A 123 -3.25 3.17 -1.37
C GLY A 123 -2.47 4.29 -0.70
N LEU A 124 -1.19 4.01 -0.44
CA LEU A 124 -0.21 4.99 0.03
C LEU A 124 0.91 5.09 -0.99
N TYR A 125 1.31 6.32 -1.32
CA TYR A 125 2.41 6.57 -2.24
C TYR A 125 3.38 7.55 -1.63
N SER A 126 4.65 7.17 -1.51
CA SER A 126 5.70 8.12 -1.18
C SER A 126 6.12 8.87 -2.44
N MET A 127 5.92 10.18 -2.44
CA MET A 127 6.31 11.09 -3.51
C MET A 127 7.55 11.89 -3.07
N GLY A 128 8.23 12.57 -4.00
CA GLY A 128 9.37 13.42 -3.68
C GLY A 128 10.76 12.75 -3.79
N SER A 129 11.78 13.45 -3.28
CA SER A 129 13.22 13.09 -3.42
C SER A 129 13.57 11.73 -2.83
N THR A 130 12.73 11.16 -1.96
CA THR A 130 12.78 9.78 -1.44
C THR A 130 12.83 8.72 -2.56
N SER A 131 12.32 9.04 -3.75
CA SER A 131 12.32 8.14 -4.90
C SER A 131 13.49 8.36 -5.88
N SER A 132 14.33 9.40 -5.73
CA SER A 132 15.40 9.72 -6.67
C SER A 132 16.81 9.49 -6.08
N VAL A 133 17.78 9.20 -6.95
CA VAL A 133 19.16 8.77 -6.62
C VAL A 133 19.99 9.88 -5.92
N GLY A 134 19.48 11.11 -5.83
CA GLY A 134 20.14 12.25 -5.17
C GLY A 134 19.53 12.52 -3.80
N GLN A 135 19.92 11.76 -2.79
CA GLN A 135 19.49 11.98 -1.41
C GLN A 135 20.35 13.06 -0.73
N SER A 136 19.69 14.04 -0.13
CA SER A 136 20.23 14.90 0.91
C SER A 136 19.64 14.49 2.26
N CYS A 137 20.43 14.49 3.33
CA CYS A 137 20.08 14.04 4.68
C CYS A 137 18.92 14.82 5.37
N SER A 138 18.25 15.72 4.65
CA SER A 138 17.22 16.65 5.10
C SER A 138 15.96 16.57 4.23
N SER A 139 15.68 15.40 3.63
CA SER A 139 14.57 15.27 2.68
C SER A 139 13.24 15.10 3.41
N ASP A 140 12.30 15.99 3.14
CA ASP A 140 10.91 15.91 3.61
C ASP A 140 10.24 14.67 2.98
N LEU A 141 9.55 13.86 3.80
CA LEU A 141 8.83 12.68 3.33
C LEU A 141 7.41 13.08 2.90
N ASP A 142 7.15 13.14 1.60
CA ASP A 142 5.80 13.38 1.08
C ASP A 142 5.03 12.06 0.93
N ILE A 143 3.92 11.91 1.64
CA ILE A 143 3.04 10.74 1.55
C ILE A 143 1.69 11.14 0.99
N TRP A 144 1.33 10.57 -0.15
CA TRP A 144 -0.03 10.65 -0.68
C TRP A 144 -0.86 9.53 -0.11
N VAL A 145 -1.97 9.90 0.53
CA VAL A 145 -2.96 8.98 1.09
C VAL A 145 -4.15 8.99 0.16
N CYS A 146 -4.24 7.98 -0.69
CA CYS A 146 -5.36 7.82 -1.59
C CYS A 146 -6.54 7.21 -0.83
N HIS A 147 -7.67 7.90 -0.81
CA HIS A 147 -8.88 7.46 -0.14
C HIS A 147 -10.02 7.24 -1.12
N GLN A 148 -10.99 6.44 -0.68
CA GLN A 148 -12.21 6.18 -1.45
C GLN A 148 -13.05 7.45 -1.57
N SER A 149 -13.79 7.58 -2.67
CA SER A 149 -14.63 8.76 -2.95
C SER A 149 -15.87 8.82 -2.06
N TRP A 150 -16.28 7.67 -1.52
CA TRP A 150 -17.47 7.56 -0.68
C TRP A 150 -17.28 8.11 0.74
N LEU A 151 -16.05 8.46 1.14
CA LEU A 151 -15.81 9.10 2.44
C LEU A 151 -16.54 10.45 2.49
N ASP A 152 -17.32 10.66 3.55
CA ASP A 152 -17.97 11.94 3.76
C ASP A 152 -16.95 13.04 4.17
N SER A 153 -17.43 14.27 4.35
CA SER A 153 -16.54 15.37 4.73
C SER A 153 -16.00 15.25 6.17
N GLU A 154 -16.75 14.63 7.07
CA GLU A 154 -16.35 14.46 8.47
C GLU A 154 -15.27 13.38 8.58
N GLU A 155 -15.46 12.24 7.92
CA GLU A 155 -14.50 11.15 7.79
C GLU A 155 -13.18 11.64 7.18
N ARG A 156 -13.25 12.45 6.12
CA ARG A 156 -12.06 13.10 5.53
C ARG A 156 -11.34 14.01 6.51
N GLN A 157 -12.07 14.78 7.31
CA GLN A 157 -11.48 15.62 8.35
C GLN A 157 -10.84 14.79 9.47
N LEU A 158 -11.45 13.69 9.88
CA LEU A 158 -10.87 12.77 10.87
C LEU A 158 -9.59 12.13 10.34
N LEU A 159 -9.57 11.70 9.08
CA LEU A 159 -8.38 11.17 8.43
C LEU A 159 -7.27 12.23 8.32
N GLN A 160 -7.62 13.47 7.94
CA GLN A 160 -6.66 14.58 7.90
C GLN A 160 -6.07 14.86 9.29
N ARG A 161 -6.91 14.89 10.34
CA ARG A 161 -6.45 15.08 11.72
C ARG A 161 -5.53 13.96 12.17
N LYS A 162 -5.85 12.70 11.83
CA LYS A 162 -4.97 11.55 12.08
C LYS A 162 -3.62 11.75 11.41
N CYS A 163 -3.60 12.19 10.14
CA CYS A 163 -2.36 12.49 9.43
C CYS A 163 -1.56 13.59 10.15
N SER A 164 -2.16 14.70 10.54
CA SER A 164 -1.45 15.78 11.25
C SER A 164 -0.85 15.36 12.60
N LEU A 165 -1.49 14.43 13.31
CA LEU A 165 -0.90 13.83 14.51
C LEU A 165 0.29 12.93 14.19
N LEU A 166 0.25 12.20 13.06
CA LEU A 166 1.38 11.41 12.59
C LEU A 166 2.55 12.29 12.15
N GLU A 167 2.30 13.44 11.52
CA GLU A 167 3.32 14.45 11.22
C GLU A 167 3.99 14.94 12.50
N SER A 168 3.20 15.26 13.53
CA SER A 168 3.71 15.71 14.83
C SER A 168 4.54 14.63 15.53
N TRP A 169 4.09 13.37 15.45
CA TRP A 169 4.83 12.23 15.98
C TRP A 169 6.16 12.01 15.25
N ALA A 170 6.16 12.05 13.91
CA ALA A 170 7.39 11.93 13.13
C ALA A 170 8.37 13.07 13.44
N ALA A 171 7.87 14.30 13.55
CA ALA A 171 8.67 15.47 13.93
C ALA A 171 9.30 15.31 15.33
N SER A 172 8.61 14.65 16.27
CA SER A 172 9.16 14.34 17.60
C SER A 172 10.36 13.38 17.55
N LEU A 173 10.48 12.59 16.48
CA LEU A 173 11.60 11.69 16.19
C LEU A 173 12.67 12.35 15.29
N GLY A 174 12.49 13.64 14.93
CA GLY A 174 13.39 14.38 14.05
C GLY A 174 13.18 14.08 12.56
N VAL A 175 12.00 13.59 12.17
CA VAL A 175 11.66 13.26 10.78
C VAL A 175 10.54 14.17 10.29
N GLU A 176 10.78 14.92 9.22
CA GLU A 176 9.77 15.76 8.59
C GLU A 176 8.94 14.94 7.59
N VAL A 177 7.63 14.92 7.78
CA VAL A 177 6.66 14.18 6.94
C VAL A 177 5.50 15.10 6.61
N SER A 178 5.04 15.07 5.37
CA SER A 178 3.87 15.79 4.87
C SER A 178 2.86 14.84 4.25
N PHE A 179 1.61 14.86 4.72
CA PHE A 179 0.54 14.03 4.15
C PHE A 179 -0.38 14.82 3.22
N PHE A 180 -0.69 14.22 2.07
CA PHE A 180 -1.63 14.76 1.09
C PHE A 180 -2.77 13.76 0.86
N LEU A 181 -4.00 14.14 1.24
CA LEU A 181 -5.19 13.33 0.96
C LEU A 181 -5.58 13.47 -0.51
N ILE A 182 -5.61 12.35 -1.23
CA ILE A 182 -5.99 12.28 -2.65
C ILE A 182 -7.25 11.45 -2.79
N ASP A 183 -8.27 12.04 -3.41
CA ASP A 183 -9.48 11.32 -3.79
C ASP A 183 -9.17 10.38 -4.97
N GLU A 184 -9.56 9.11 -4.89
CA GLU A 184 -9.34 8.12 -5.95
C GLU A 184 -9.86 8.58 -7.34
N ASN A 185 -10.94 9.35 -7.38
CA ASN A 185 -11.55 9.86 -8.61
C ASN A 185 -10.83 11.08 -9.18
N ARG A 186 -9.80 11.58 -8.48
CA ARG A 186 -9.04 12.77 -8.85
C ARG A 186 -7.68 12.45 -9.46
N PHE A 187 -7.33 11.18 -9.69
CA PHE A 187 -6.15 10.87 -10.50
C PHE A 187 -6.32 11.49 -11.90
N PRO A 188 -5.45 12.43 -12.31
CA PRO A 188 -5.51 12.95 -13.66
C PRO A 188 -5.22 11.83 -14.65
N PRO A 189 -5.93 11.78 -15.80
CA PRO A 189 -5.68 10.79 -16.86
C PRO A 189 -4.28 10.88 -17.46
#